data_AF-A0A2H6AUH0-F1
#
_entry.id   AF-A0A2H6AUH0-F1
#
_cell.length_a   1.000
_cell.length_b   1.000
_cell.length_c   1.000
_cell.angle_alpha   90.00
_cell.angle_beta   90.00
_cell.angle_gamma   90.00
#
_symmetry.space_group_name_H-M   'P 1'
#
loop_
_entity.id
_entity.type
_entity.pdbx_description
1 polymer ?
#
loop_
_entity_poly.entity_id
_entity_poly.type
_entity_poly.pdbx_seq_one_letter_code
_entity_poly.pdbx_strand_id
1 'polypeptide(L)'
;MSVAEARSKGIGEHYILGGEEVVIVDSLHVSCDGGGGVLGHPVEYITLEKGGEAVCKYCDRHFYHVDHPRVPEIRRKGEPFQP
;
A
#
# COMPACT_ATOMS: atom_id res chain seq x y z
N MET A 1 -23.61 -10.60 -10.37
CA MET A 1 -22.60 -9.69 -10.95
C MET A 1 -22.63 -8.41 -10.12
N SER A 2 -21.82 -8.33 -9.06
CA SER A 2 -21.71 -7.15 -8.20
C SER A 2 -20.31 -6.58 -8.42
N VAL A 3 -20.22 -5.53 -9.24
CA VAL A 3 -18.99 -4.79 -9.60
C VAL A 3 -18.51 -3.87 -8.47
N ALA A 4 -18.59 -4.33 -7.23
CA ALA A 4 -18.11 -3.60 -6.06
C ALA A 4 -16.90 -4.34 -5.47
N GLU A 5 -15.89 -4.62 -6.29
CA GLU A 5 -14.59 -5.03 -5.78
C GLU A 5 -13.97 -3.81 -5.12
N ALA A 6 -13.85 -3.92 -3.81
CA ALA A 6 -13.51 -2.86 -2.90
C ALA A 6 -12.28 -2.08 -3.39
N ARG A 7 -12.46 -0.78 -3.59
CA ARG A 7 -11.35 0.18 -3.48
C ARG A 7 -10.77 -0.02 -2.09
N SER A 8 -9.69 -0.79 -1.96
CA SER A 8 -9.06 -1.04 -0.67
C SER A 8 -8.51 0.29 -0.18
N LYS A 9 -9.21 0.85 0.79
CA LYS A 9 -8.96 2.15 1.37
C LYS A 9 -7.72 2.05 2.25
N GLY A 10 -6.51 1.93 1.71
CA GLY A 10 -5.27 1.85 2.50
C GLY A 10 -5.21 0.77 3.60
N ILE A 11 -6.18 -0.16 3.67
CA ILE A 11 -6.31 -1.21 4.71
C ILE A 11 -5.37 -2.40 4.45
N GLY A 12 -4.21 -2.15 3.88
CA GLY A 12 -3.17 -3.16 3.69
C GLY A 12 -2.47 -3.50 5.00
N GLU A 13 -1.61 -4.52 4.96
CA GLU A 13 -0.66 -4.78 6.04
C GLU A 13 0.46 -3.74 5.97
N HIS A 14 0.67 -2.97 7.04
CA HIS A 14 1.68 -1.90 7.08
C HIS A 14 2.94 -2.37 7.81
N TYR A 15 4.10 -2.06 7.24
CA TYR A 15 5.41 -2.43 7.75
C TYR A 15 6.39 -1.26 7.63
N ILE A 16 7.36 -1.21 8.53
CA ILE A 16 8.58 -0.43 8.36
C ILE A 16 9.71 -1.37 7.98
N LEU A 17 10.34 -1.15 6.83
CA LEU A 17 11.48 -1.94 6.35
C LEU A 17 12.63 -1.00 6.02
N GLY A 18 13.69 -1.01 6.84
CA GLY A 18 14.88 -0.18 6.61
C GLY A 18 14.61 1.33 6.62
N GLY A 19 13.53 1.77 7.29
CA GLY A 19 13.09 3.17 7.32
C GLY A 19 12.08 3.54 6.23
N GLU A 20 11.73 2.62 5.33
CA GLU A 20 10.68 2.80 4.33
C GLU A 20 9.33 2.32 4.88
N GLU A 21 8.25 3.08 4.65
CA GLU A 21 6.88 2.65 4.93
C GLU A 21 6.37 1.80 3.76
N VAL A 22 6.05 0.53 4.06
CA VAL A 22 5.66 -0.47 3.08
C VAL A 22 4.25 -0.97 3.38
N VAL A 23 3.39 -1.00 2.36
CA VAL A 23 1.99 -1.41 2.48
C VAL A 23 1.71 -2.58 1.54
N ILE A 24 1.28 -3.71 2.09
CA ILE A 24 0.90 -4.89 1.30
C ILE A 24 -0.62 -4.89 1.10
N VAL A 25 -1.06 -4.94 -0.15
CA VAL A 25 -2.48 -4.85 -0.55
C VAL A 25 -2.86 -6.01 -1.47
N ASP A 26 -4.13 -6.38 -1.47
CA ASP A 26 -4.71 -7.46 -2.29
C ASP A 26 -5.38 -6.96 -3.58
N SER A 27 -5.38 -5.65 -3.81
CA SER A 27 -5.96 -5.01 -4.99
C SER A 27 -4.89 -4.32 -5.81
N LEU A 28 -5.05 -4.37 -7.14
CA LEU A 28 -4.22 -3.60 -8.08
C LEU A 28 -4.58 -2.11 -8.10
N HIS A 29 -5.72 -1.72 -7.54
CA HIS A 29 -6.17 -0.33 -7.49
C HIS A 29 -6.25 0.13 -6.03
N VAL A 30 -5.36 1.05 -5.68
CA VAL A 30 -5.18 1.58 -4.32
C VAL A 30 -5.60 3.04 -4.28
N SER A 31 -6.21 3.47 -3.18
CA SER A 31 -6.35 4.88 -2.84
C SER A 31 -5.50 5.20 -1.61
N CYS A 32 -4.56 6.13 -1.74
CA CYS A 32 -3.73 6.61 -0.63
C CYS A 32 -4.12 8.04 -0.25
N ASP A 33 -4.38 8.27 1.04
CA ASP A 33 -4.72 9.58 1.60
C ASP A 33 -3.71 10.04 2.68
N GLY A 34 -2.63 9.28 2.90
CA GLY A 34 -1.61 9.59 3.89
C GLY A 34 -1.96 9.22 5.34
N GLY A 35 -2.99 8.42 5.59
CA GLY A 35 -3.37 8.00 6.96
C GLY A 35 -4.61 8.72 7.52
N GLY A 36 -5.41 9.31 6.64
CA GLY A 36 -6.70 9.92 6.98
C GLY A 36 -6.61 11.28 7.68
N GLY A 37 -7.34 12.26 7.16
CA GLY A 37 -7.51 13.57 7.79
C GLY A 37 -6.58 14.66 7.25
N VAL A 38 -6.47 15.76 7.99
CA VAL A 38 -5.84 17.02 7.51
C VAL A 38 -4.32 16.96 7.41
N LEU A 39 -3.68 15.98 8.05
CA LEU A 39 -2.22 15.81 8.04
C LEU A 39 -1.73 14.85 6.96
N GLY A 40 -2.65 14.21 6.23
CA GLY A 40 -2.32 13.37 5.08
C GLY A 40 -2.05 14.19 3.83
N HIS A 41 -2.54 13.70 2.69
CA HIS A 41 -2.41 14.37 1.40
C HIS A 41 -3.68 14.22 0.55
N PRO A 42 -3.83 14.97 -0.56
CA PRO A 42 -4.92 14.73 -1.50
C PRO A 42 -4.95 13.28 -1.97
N VAL A 43 -6.14 12.68 -2.07
CA VAL A 43 -6.27 11.26 -2.42
C VAL A 43 -5.58 10.97 -3.75
N GLU A 44 -4.59 10.08 -3.70
CA GLU A 44 -3.93 9.54 -4.89
C GLU A 44 -4.53 8.18 -5.22
N TYR A 45 -4.96 8.01 -6.47
CA TYR A 45 -5.38 6.72 -7.00
C TYR A 45 -4.19 6.10 -7.73
N ILE A 46 -3.70 4.98 -7.19
CA ILE A 46 -2.49 4.30 -7.64
C ILE A 46 -2.89 2.96 -8.25
N THR A 47 -2.36 2.66 -9.43
CA THR A 47 -2.47 1.34 -10.04
C THR A 47 -1.14 0.62 -9.88
N LEU A 48 -1.17 -0.59 -9.30
CA LEU A 48 0.00 -1.47 -9.24
C LEU A 48 0.17 -2.09 -10.64
N GLU A 49 0.96 -1.45 -11.50
CA GLU A 49 1.21 -1.90 -12.87
C GLU A 49 2.12 -3.15 -12.89
N LYS A 50 2.68 -3.50 -14.06
CA LYS A 50 3.52 -4.70 -14.24
C LYS A 50 4.59 -4.80 -13.14
N GLY A 51 4.50 -5.88 -12.37
CA GLY A 51 5.34 -6.09 -11.20
C GLY A 51 4.50 -6.24 -9.94
N GLY A 52 3.38 -5.52 -9.82
CA GLY A 52 2.54 -5.51 -8.63
C GLY A 52 3.11 -4.61 -7.53
N GLU A 53 3.83 -3.53 -7.89
CA GLU A 53 4.33 -2.53 -6.95
C GLU A 53 4.11 -1.11 -7.49
N ALA A 54 4.00 -0.12 -6.59
CA ALA A 54 3.96 1.30 -6.93
C ALA A 54 4.29 2.15 -5.69
N VAL A 55 4.67 3.41 -5.92
CA VAL A 55 5.01 4.36 -4.85
C VAL A 55 4.01 5.52 -4.87
N CYS A 56 3.49 5.90 -3.69
CA CYS A 56 2.69 7.12 -3.56
C CYS A 56 3.58 8.35 -3.73
N LYS A 57 3.16 9.32 -4.55
CA LYS A 57 3.92 10.54 -4.88
C LYS A 57 3.95 11.57 -3.76
N TYR A 58 3.20 11.34 -2.67
CA TYR A 58 3.02 12.31 -1.60
C TYR A 58 3.64 11.87 -0.27
N CYS A 59 3.45 10.62 0.14
CA CYS A 59 3.95 10.09 1.41
C CYS A 59 5.04 9.04 1.24
N ASP A 60 5.50 8.78 0.01
CA ASP A 60 6.56 7.83 -0.32
C ASP A 60 6.31 6.38 0.14
N ARG A 61 5.06 6.05 0.52
CA ARG A 61 4.65 4.67 0.81
C ARG A 61 4.84 3.78 -0.41
N HIS A 62 5.52 2.66 -0.21
CA HIS A 62 5.67 1.63 -1.22
C HIS A 62 4.56 0.59 -1.08
N PHE A 63 3.71 0.49 -2.11
CA PHE A 63 2.64 -0.48 -2.18
C PHE A 63 3.10 -1.72 -2.93
N TYR A 64 2.79 -2.88 -2.37
CA TYR A 64 3.04 -4.19 -2.96
C TYR A 64 1.76 -5.01 -3.01
N HIS A 65 1.46 -5.62 -4.15
CA HIS A 65 0.43 -6.64 -4.24
C HIS A 65 0.84 -7.86 -3.41
N VAL A 66 -0.11 -8.55 -2.78
CA VAL A 66 0.15 -9.75 -1.94
C VAL A 66 0.98 -10.83 -2.65
N ASP A 67 0.87 -10.92 -3.98
CA ASP A 67 1.60 -11.88 -4.81
C ASP A 67 3.00 -11.41 -5.25
N HIS A 68 3.42 -10.20 -4.86
CA HIS A 68 4.72 -9.66 -5.27
C HIS A 68 5.88 -10.47 -4.64
N PRO A 69 6.93 -10.85 -5.40
CA PRO A 69 8.04 -11.69 -4.89
C PRO A 69 8.79 -11.14 -3.66
N ARG A 70 8.68 -9.83 -3.41
CA ARG A 70 9.27 -9.15 -2.24
C ARG A 70 8.45 -9.31 -0.94
N VAL A 71 7.17 -9.64 -1.03
CA VAL A 71 6.26 -9.77 0.13
C VAL A 71 6.77 -10.75 1.21
N PRO A 72 7.31 -11.94 0.88
CA PRO A 72 7.89 -12.84 1.88
C PRO A 72 9.07 -12.24 2.65
N GLU A 73 9.85 -11.36 2.02
CA GLU A 73 10.93 -10.65 2.70
C GLU A 73 10.38 -9.55 3.61
N ILE A 74 9.42 -8.76 3.12
CA ILE A 74 8.77 -7.68 3.89
C ILE A 74 8.15 -8.26 5.16
N ARG A 75 7.35 -9.33 5.05
CA ARG A 75 6.72 -9.97 6.23
C ARG A 75 7.73 -10.58 7.21
N ARG A 76 8.91 -11.00 6.73
CA ARG A 76 9.95 -11.61 7.57
C ARG A 76 10.83 -10.59 8.27
N LYS A 77 11.14 -9.47 7.61
CA LYS A 77 12.13 -8.48 8.06
C LYS A 77 11.52 -7.14 8.47
N GLY A 78 10.32 -6.83 8.00
CA GLY A 78 9.63 -5.59 8.31
C GLY A 78 9.05 -5.64 9.72
N GLU A 79 9.08 -4.49 10.38
CA GLU A 79 8.42 -4.28 11.67
C GLU A 79 6.96 -3.90 11.41
N PRO A 80 5.96 -4.68 11.88
CA PRO A 80 4.56 -4.33 11.71
C PRO A 80 4.27 -2.98 12.35
N PHE A 81 3.56 -2.12 11.63
CA PHE A 81 3.21 -0.78 12.08
C PHE A 81 1.71 -0.55 11.91
N GLN A 82 1.13 0.27 12.79
CA GLN A 82 -0.24 0.74 12.66
C GLN A 82 -0.18 2.26 12.52
N PRO A 83 -0.46 2.82 11.32
CA PRO A 83 -0.46 4.26 11.08
C PRO A 83 -1.60 4.99 11.83
#